data_AF-A0AAD8J1Q0-F1
#
_entry.id   AF-A0AAD8J1Q0-F1
#
_cell.length_a   1.000
_cell.length_b   1.000
_cell.length_c   1.000
_cell.angle_alpha   90.00
_cell.angle_beta   90.00
_cell.angle_gamma   90.00
#
_symmetry.space_group_name_H-M   'P 1'
#
loop_
_entity.id
_entity.type
_entity.pdbx_description
1 polymer ?
#
loop_
_entity_poly.entity_id
_entity_poly.type
_entity_poly.pdbx_seq_one_letter_code
_entity_poly.pdbx_strand_id
1 'polypeptide(L)'
;MKSRVENIEDEVVILRRAVATSISKGPGETHVKLKVPEPKNFEGSRSAKELENFLWDMEQYFKAAHVQSTEQVTITSTYLAGDAKLWGRTHVDDDVNDGRPKIETWESLKKELKDQFLPNCA
;
A
#
# COMPACT_ATOMS: atom_id res chain seq x y z
N MET A 1 -25.64 9.14 53.62
CA MET A 1 -25.98 10.22 52.68
C MET A 1 -24.74 11.00 52.24
N LYS A 2 -23.95 11.57 53.17
CA LYS A 2 -22.76 12.38 52.88
C LYS A 2 -21.69 11.69 52.02
N SER A 3 -21.33 10.44 52.34
CA SER A 3 -20.32 9.67 51.60
C SER A 3 -20.68 9.37 50.13
N ARG A 4 -21.97 9.33 49.80
CA ARG A 4 -22.42 9.14 48.40
C ARG A 4 -22.31 10.44 47.60
N VAL A 5 -22.47 11.59 48.25
CA VAL A 5 -22.37 12.90 47.59
C VAL A 5 -20.90 13.18 47.25
N GLU A 6 -19.99 12.94 48.18
CA GLU A 6 -18.54 13.10 47.98
C GLU A 6 -18.03 12.22 46.81
N ASN A 7 -18.47 10.95 46.77
CA ASN A 7 -18.10 10.05 45.68
C ASN A 7 -18.62 10.52 44.30
N ILE A 8 -19.86 11.01 44.25
CA ILE A 8 -20.43 11.56 43.00
C ILE A 8 -19.66 12.81 42.55
N GLU A 9 -19.22 13.66 43.48
CA GLU A 9 -18.43 14.85 43.16
C GLU A 9 -17.06 14.47 42.56
N ASP A 10 -16.40 13.46 43.12
CA ASP A 10 -15.13 12.94 42.60
C ASP A 10 -15.28 12.35 41.19
N GLU A 11 -16.32 11.56 40.92
CA GLU A 11 -16.58 11.01 39.58
C GLU A 11 -16.87 12.12 38.54
N VAL A 12 -17.58 13.18 38.92
CA VAL A 12 -17.87 14.31 38.02
C VAL A 12 -16.59 15.06 37.66
N VAL A 13 -15.64 15.20 38.58
CA VAL A 13 -14.35 15.85 38.31
C VAL A 13 -13.54 15.04 37.29
N ILE A 14 -13.50 13.71 37.44
CA ILE A 14 -12.80 12.82 36.51
C ILE A 14 -13.44 12.88 35.12
N LEU A 15 -14.77 12.82 35.05
CA LEU A 15 -15.52 12.91 33.78
C LEU A 15 -15.28 14.25 33.07
N ARG A 16 -15.30 15.37 33.80
CA ARG A 16 -15.01 16.69 33.24
C ARG A 16 -13.59 16.79 32.68
N ARG A 17 -12.60 16.17 33.35
CA ARG A 17 -11.20 16.15 32.89
C ARG A 17 -11.02 15.29 31.64
N ALA A 18 -11.70 14.14 31.58
CA ALA A 18 -11.73 13.28 30.39
C ALA A 18 -12.37 13.99 29.20
N VAL A 19 -13.50 14.70 29.43
CA VAL A 19 -14.19 15.50 28.41
C VAL A 19 -13.32 16.69 27.93
N ALA A 20 -12.63 17.40 28.81
CA ALA A 20 -11.71 18.47 28.40
C ALA A 20 -10.53 17.94 27.56
N THR A 21 -10.04 16.75 27.88
CA THR A 21 -8.96 16.09 27.12
C THR A 21 -9.45 15.60 25.75
N SER A 22 -10.70 15.15 25.63
CA SER A 22 -11.28 14.77 24.35
C SER A 22 -11.70 15.98 23.49
N ILE A 23 -12.03 17.13 24.09
CA ILE A 23 -12.31 18.38 23.36
C ILE A 23 -11.05 18.99 22.73
N SER A 24 -9.85 18.67 23.23
CA SER A 24 -8.59 18.95 22.54
C SER A 24 -8.47 18.21 21.20
N LYS A 25 -9.16 17.07 21.06
CA LYS A 25 -9.40 16.41 19.76
C LYS A 25 -10.73 16.89 19.19
N GLY A 26 -10.80 18.18 18.89
CA GLY A 26 -11.95 18.75 18.18
C GLY A 26 -12.14 18.05 16.81
N PRO A 27 -13.39 17.94 16.32
CA PRO A 27 -13.67 17.47 14.96
C PRO A 27 -13.31 18.60 13.98
N GLY A 28 -12.01 18.79 13.76
CA GLY A 28 -11.51 19.95 13.02
C GLY A 28 -10.05 19.90 12.63
N GLU A 29 -9.31 18.83 12.97
CA GLU A 29 -8.12 18.51 12.18
C GLU A 29 -8.61 18.02 10.82
N THR A 30 -8.78 18.95 9.88
CA THR A 30 -8.60 18.63 8.47
C THR A 30 -7.16 18.18 8.34
N HIS A 31 -6.87 16.93 8.71
CA HIS A 31 -5.78 16.20 8.09
C HIS A 31 -6.09 16.32 6.62
N VAL A 32 -5.36 17.20 5.93
CA VAL A 32 -5.26 17.15 4.49
C VAL A 32 -4.76 15.74 4.25
N LYS A 33 -5.68 14.80 3.96
CA LYS A 33 -5.33 13.48 3.48
C LYS A 33 -4.70 13.76 2.13
N LEU A 34 -3.39 14.06 2.15
CA LEU A 34 -2.58 14.21 0.97
C LEU A 34 -2.82 12.93 0.18
N LYS A 35 -3.58 13.06 -0.91
CA LYS A 35 -3.84 11.93 -1.80
C LYS A 35 -2.48 11.56 -2.38
N VAL A 36 -1.99 10.38 -2.04
CA VAL A 36 -0.77 9.84 -2.63
C VAL A 36 -1.03 9.74 -4.14
N PRO A 37 -0.20 10.36 -4.99
CA PRO A 37 -0.35 10.23 -6.43
C PRO A 37 -0.26 8.76 -6.85
N GLU A 38 -1.19 8.30 -7.67
CA GLU A 38 -1.20 6.93 -8.20
C GLU A 38 -0.12 6.77 -9.29
N PRO A 39 0.61 5.64 -9.31
CA PRO A 39 1.57 5.33 -10.37
C PRO A 39 0.90 5.19 -11.73
N LYS A 40 1.68 5.42 -12.79
CA LYS A 40 1.24 5.12 -14.16
C LYS A 40 1.25 3.60 -14.38
N ASN A 41 0.24 3.10 -15.09
CA ASN A 41 0.19 1.69 -15.47
C ASN A 41 1.35 1.31 -16.40
N PHE A 42 1.82 0.08 -16.27
CA PHE A 42 2.79 -0.52 -17.18
C PHE A 42 2.09 -1.42 -18.20
N GLU A 43 2.20 -1.10 -19.48
CA GLU A 43 1.50 -1.82 -20.55
C GLU A 43 2.28 -3.03 -21.10
N GLY A 44 3.51 -3.27 -20.63
CA GLY A 44 4.35 -4.36 -21.11
C GLY A 44 5.27 -4.00 -22.28
N SER A 45 5.58 -2.71 -22.45
CA SER A 45 6.56 -2.29 -23.46
C SER A 45 7.94 -2.91 -23.19
N ARG A 46 8.63 -3.35 -24.25
CA ARG A 46 10.01 -3.88 -24.14
C ARG A 46 11.05 -2.76 -24.05
N SER A 47 10.79 -1.79 -23.18
CA SER A 47 11.61 -0.59 -22.98
C SER A 47 12.17 -0.60 -21.56
N ALA A 48 13.50 -0.70 -21.46
CA ALA A 48 14.17 -0.61 -20.16
C ALA A 48 13.80 0.68 -19.41
N LYS A 49 13.68 1.80 -20.13
CA LYS A 49 13.31 3.09 -19.54
C LYS A 49 11.91 3.05 -18.93
N GLU A 50 10.92 2.54 -19.64
CA GLU A 50 9.53 2.53 -19.13
C GLU A 50 9.36 1.56 -17.97
N LEU A 51 10.01 0.39 -18.04
CA LEU A 51 9.99 -0.57 -16.96
C LEU A 51 10.67 -0.02 -15.69
N GLU A 52 11.88 0.52 -15.80
CA GLU A 52 12.60 1.07 -14.64
C GLU A 52 11.86 2.27 -14.03
N ASN A 53 11.26 3.13 -14.85
CA ASN A 53 10.41 4.21 -14.36
C ASN A 53 9.21 3.67 -13.58
N PHE A 54 8.51 2.66 -14.11
CA PHE A 54 7.38 2.04 -13.43
C PHE A 54 7.78 1.44 -12.08
N LEU A 55 8.88 0.67 -12.04
CA LEU A 55 9.37 0.07 -10.79
C LEU A 55 9.73 1.13 -9.76
N TRP A 56 10.39 2.21 -10.19
CA TRP A 56 10.71 3.33 -9.31
C TRP A 56 9.46 4.02 -8.76
N ASP A 57 8.48 4.31 -9.61
CA ASP A 57 7.23 4.96 -9.23
C ASP A 57 6.45 4.11 -8.22
N MET A 58 6.39 2.78 -8.42
CA MET A 58 5.79 1.85 -7.46
C MET A 58 6.51 1.87 -6.10
N GLU A 59 7.85 1.91 -6.09
CA GLU A 59 8.61 2.00 -4.82
C GLU A 59 8.33 3.32 -4.07
N GLN A 60 8.19 4.44 -4.79
CA GLN A 60 7.82 5.70 -4.16
C GLN A 60 6.38 5.66 -3.65
N TYR A 61 5.46 5.06 -4.40
CA TYR A 61 4.08 4.87 -3.99
C TYR A 61 3.99 4.05 -2.71
N PHE A 62 4.71 2.93 -2.61
CA PHE A 62 4.71 2.11 -1.39
C PHE A 62 5.21 2.89 -0.17
N LYS A 63 6.26 3.71 -0.34
CA LYS A 63 6.78 4.55 0.74
C LYS A 63 5.77 5.61 1.16
N ALA A 64 5.14 6.30 0.21
CA ALA A 64 4.18 7.37 0.48
C ALA A 64 2.84 6.86 1.04
N ALA A 65 2.39 5.69 0.59
CA ALA A 65 1.13 5.07 1.02
C ALA A 65 1.31 4.08 2.20
N HIS A 66 2.53 3.90 2.71
CA HIS A 66 2.86 2.96 3.79
C HIS A 66 2.40 1.51 3.52
N VAL A 67 2.58 1.05 2.29
CA VAL A 67 2.18 -0.30 1.86
C VAL A 67 3.05 -1.36 2.51
N GLN A 68 2.43 -2.41 3.07
CA GLN A 68 3.15 -3.52 3.66
C GLN A 68 3.80 -4.40 2.59
N SER A 69 4.96 -5.00 2.88
CA SER A 69 5.69 -5.84 1.92
C SER A 69 4.86 -7.00 1.36
N THR A 70 3.96 -7.56 2.17
CA THR A 70 3.03 -8.64 1.79
C THR A 70 1.97 -8.22 0.78
N GLU A 71 1.72 -6.91 0.63
CA GLU A 71 0.70 -6.36 -0.26
C GLU A 71 1.30 -5.80 -1.56
N GLN A 72 2.62 -5.59 -1.62
CA GLN A 72 3.29 -4.93 -2.74
C GLN A 72 3.09 -5.68 -4.07
N VAL A 73 3.16 -7.02 -4.07
CA VAL A 73 2.94 -7.83 -5.28
C VAL A 73 1.51 -7.67 -5.77
N THR A 74 0.53 -7.87 -4.89
CA THR A 74 -0.90 -7.74 -5.20
C THR A 74 -1.26 -6.34 -5.67
N ILE A 75 -0.72 -5.30 -5.05
CA ILE A 75 -0.97 -3.92 -5.48
C ILE A 75 -0.32 -3.66 -6.85
N THR A 76 0.92 -4.09 -7.07
CA THR A 76 1.59 -3.91 -8.38
C THR A 76 0.82 -4.58 -9.50
N SER A 77 0.27 -5.77 -9.27
CA SER A 77 -0.50 -6.49 -10.29
C SER A 77 -1.71 -5.69 -10.79
N THR A 78 -2.30 -4.84 -9.94
CA THR A 78 -3.40 -3.93 -10.36
C THR A 78 -2.96 -2.84 -11.33
N TYR A 79 -1.68 -2.45 -11.30
CA TYR A 79 -1.10 -1.44 -12.21
C TYR A 79 -0.49 -2.05 -13.48
N LEU A 80 -0.53 -3.37 -13.64
CA LEU A 80 -0.21 -4.02 -14.91
C LEU A 80 -1.38 -3.86 -15.89
N ALA A 81 -1.06 -3.44 -17.10
CA ALA A 81 -1.99 -3.26 -18.21
C ALA A 81 -1.46 -3.95 -19.47
N GLY A 82 -2.26 -3.98 -20.54
CA GLY A 82 -1.85 -4.54 -21.83
C GLY A 82 -1.23 -5.94 -21.73
N ASP A 83 -0.06 -6.10 -22.36
CA ASP A 83 0.69 -7.36 -22.40
C ASP A 83 1.25 -7.74 -21.02
N ALA A 84 1.61 -6.75 -20.20
CA ALA A 84 2.06 -7.01 -18.82
C ALA A 84 0.95 -7.61 -17.95
N LYS A 85 -0.31 -7.24 -18.16
CA LYS A 85 -1.43 -7.82 -17.43
C LYS A 85 -1.67 -9.28 -17.81
N LEU A 86 -1.53 -9.62 -19.09
CA LEU A 86 -1.65 -11.01 -19.57
C LEU A 86 -0.55 -11.88 -18.95
N TRP A 87 0.70 -11.41 -18.99
CA TRP A 87 1.81 -12.05 -18.32
C TRP A 87 1.56 -12.19 -16.80
N GLY A 88 1.13 -11.12 -16.14
CA GLY A 88 0.84 -11.10 -14.70
C GLY A 88 -0.21 -12.13 -14.28
N ARG A 89 -1.28 -12.31 -15.05
CA ARG A 89 -2.27 -13.37 -14.76
C ARG A 89 -1.63 -14.75 -14.70
N THR A 90 -0.79 -15.07 -15.69
CA THR A 90 -0.14 -16.39 -15.77
C THR A 90 0.98 -16.63 -14.74
N HIS A 91 1.56 -15.57 -14.14
CA HIS A 91 2.75 -15.69 -13.28
C HIS A 91 2.55 -15.20 -11.83
N VAL A 92 1.55 -14.35 -11.59
CA VAL A 92 1.23 -13.77 -10.28
C VAL A 92 -0.09 -14.32 -9.74
N ASP A 93 -1.11 -14.48 -10.59
CA ASP A 93 -2.46 -14.91 -10.16
C ASP A 93 -2.67 -16.43 -10.31
N ASP A 94 -2.17 -17.02 -11.39
CA ASP A 94 -2.33 -18.45 -11.68
C ASP A 94 -1.26 -19.27 -10.93
N ASP A 95 -1.61 -19.81 -9.75
CA ASP A 95 -0.82 -20.79 -8.96
C ASP A 95 -0.65 -22.14 -9.69
N VAL A 96 -1.20 -22.29 -10.89
CA VAL A 96 -1.40 -23.57 -11.56
C VAL A 96 -0.46 -23.68 -12.76
N ASN A 97 0.59 -24.48 -12.56
CA ASN A 97 1.08 -25.48 -13.52
C ASN A 97 2.28 -25.15 -14.42
N ASP A 98 3.43 -24.75 -13.85
CA ASP A 98 4.69 -24.81 -14.62
C ASP A 98 5.97 -25.08 -13.79
N GLY A 99 5.85 -25.49 -12.52
CA GLY A 99 7.01 -25.76 -11.64
C GLY A 99 7.85 -24.53 -11.29
N ARG A 100 7.36 -23.32 -11.60
CA ARG A 100 8.03 -22.07 -11.27
C ARG A 100 7.78 -21.66 -9.81
N PRO A 101 8.77 -21.04 -9.14
CA PRO A 101 8.57 -20.46 -7.82
C PRO A 101 7.50 -19.38 -7.84
N LYS A 102 6.64 -19.37 -6.82
CA LYS A 102 5.61 -18.35 -6.65
C LYS A 102 6.24 -16.96 -6.44
N ILE A 103 5.69 -15.94 -7.10
CA ILE A 103 6.11 -14.55 -6.92
C ILE A 103 5.45 -14.00 -5.66
N GLU A 104 6.10 -14.16 -4.51
CA GLU A 104 5.56 -13.73 -3.21
C GLU A 104 6.18 -12.42 -2.71
N THR A 105 7.28 -11.97 -3.31
CA THR A 105 8.02 -10.79 -2.86
C THR A 105 8.19 -9.74 -3.96
N TRP A 106 8.33 -8.48 -3.54
CA TRP A 106 8.64 -7.37 -4.46
C TRP A 106 9.93 -7.61 -5.24
N GLU A 107 10.97 -8.17 -4.62
CA GLU A 107 12.23 -8.46 -5.29
C GLU A 107 12.09 -9.58 -6.35
N SER A 108 11.34 -10.65 -6.05
CA SER A 108 11.02 -11.67 -7.05
C SER A 108 10.22 -11.09 -8.22
N LEU A 109 9.27 -10.19 -7.95
CA LEU A 109 8.46 -9.56 -9.00
C LEU A 109 9.33 -8.64 -9.88
N LYS A 110 10.19 -7.82 -9.28
CA LYS A 110 11.14 -6.96 -10.03
C LYS A 110 12.03 -7.78 -10.95
N LYS A 111 12.57 -8.89 -10.45
CA LYS A 111 13.41 -9.79 -11.25
C LYS A 111 12.64 -10.34 -12.44
N GLU A 112 11.48 -10.93 -12.22
CA GLU A 112 10.72 -11.57 -13.29
C GLU A 112 10.20 -10.54 -14.33
N LEU A 113 9.79 -9.35 -13.89
CA LEU A 113 9.44 -8.25 -14.80
C LEU A 113 10.64 -7.83 -15.67
N LYS A 114 11.84 -7.74 -15.09
CA LYS A 114 13.06 -7.41 -15.82
C LYS A 114 13.42 -8.51 -16.81
N ASP A 115 13.38 -9.77 -16.38
CA ASP A 115 13.68 -10.92 -17.24
C ASP A 115 12.68 -11.01 -18.41
N GLN A 116 11.41 -10.66 -18.19
CA GLN A 116 10.37 -10.73 -19.22
C GLN A 116 10.38 -9.54 -20.20
N PHE A 117 10.53 -8.32 -19.69
CA PHE A 117 10.29 -7.09 -20.47
C PHE A 117 11.55 -6.31 -20.83
N LEU A 118 12.73 -6.65 -20.31
CA LEU A 118 13.95 -6.10 -20.87
C LEU A 118 14.21 -6.73 -22.25
N PRO A 119 14.76 -5.95 -23.20
CA PRO A 119 15.29 -6.53 -24.42
C PRO A 119 16.47 -7.43 -24.05
N ASN A 120 16.37 -8.71 -24.39
CA ASN A 120 17.53 -9.59 -24.36
C ASN A 120 18.52 -9.01 -25.38
N CYS A 121 19.69 -8.55 -24.93
CA CYS A 121 20.80 -8.28 -25.84
C CYS A 121 21.14 -9.59 -26.55
N ALA A 122 20.72 -9.71 -27.81
CA ALA A 122 21.18 -10.74 -28.74
C ALA A 122 22.47 -10.28 -29.40
#